data_AF-A0A6L6U9M1-F1
#
_entry.id   AF-A0A6L6U9M1-F1
#
_cell.length_a   1.000
_cell.length_b   1.000
_cell.length_c   1.000
_cell.angle_alpha   90.00
_cell.angle_beta   90.00
_cell.angle_gamma   90.00
#
_symmetry.space_group_name_H-M   'P 1'
#
loop_
_entity.id
_entity.type
_entity.pdbx_description
1 polymer ?
#
loop_
_entity_poly.entity_id
_entity_poly.type
_entity_poly.pdbx_seq_one_letter_code
_entity_poly.pdbx_strand_id
1 'polypeptide(L)'
;MISIKHTDFYNDVLKVLNYKFGSVFIFKGYVVSEINEGVSFSWESHAQIIVKDVTDFTKCDGSDIVYISNRIYSYSLVPTDWLKFFKNSFHLKGYGVIGYHKMSFVNTVVENLFFKKKIRRFNSLNSAIQWAKSFDIVEA
;
A
#
# COMPACT_ATOMS: atom_id res chain seq x y z
N MET A 1 -9.10 0.45 12.94
CA MET A 1 -7.65 0.67 12.71
C MET A 1 -7.35 2.14 12.96
N ILE A 2 -6.09 2.51 13.24
CA ILE A 2 -5.67 3.89 13.56
C ILE A 2 -4.95 4.49 12.35
N SER A 3 -5.16 5.78 12.06
CA SER A 3 -4.42 6.49 11.01
C SER A 3 -2.97 6.74 11.43
N ILE A 4 -2.03 6.73 10.47
CA ILE A 4 -0.61 7.07 10.69
C ILE A 4 -0.48 8.38 11.47
N LYS A 5 -1.30 9.39 11.15
CA LYS A 5 -1.28 10.72 11.78
C LYS A 5 -1.51 10.70 13.30
N HIS A 6 -2.08 9.63 13.84
CA HIS A 6 -2.37 9.45 15.26
C HIS A 6 -1.45 8.43 15.93
N THR A 7 -0.28 8.15 15.34
CA THR A 7 0.69 7.19 15.84
C THR A 7 2.09 7.79 15.86
N ASP A 8 2.98 7.23 16.69
CA ASP A 8 4.38 7.66 16.77
C ASP A 8 5.13 7.48 15.44
N PHE A 9 4.63 6.60 14.56
CA PHE A 9 5.16 6.42 13.22
C PHE A 9 5.10 7.71 12.38
N TYR A 10 4.20 8.64 12.68
CA TYR A 10 4.11 9.89 11.92
C TYR A 10 5.42 10.70 11.95
N ASN A 11 6.21 10.56 13.02
CA ASN A 11 7.50 11.25 13.17
C ASN A 11 8.56 10.76 12.16
N ASP A 12 8.42 9.52 11.67
CA ASP A 12 9.34 8.92 10.70
C ASP A 12 8.96 9.24 9.23
N VAL A 13 7.88 9.99 9.01
CA VAL A 13 7.37 10.28 7.66
C VAL A 13 8.28 11.28 6.94
N LEU A 14 8.83 10.85 5.80
CA LEU A 14 9.64 11.70 4.93
C LEU A 14 8.79 12.65 4.10
N LYS A 15 7.62 12.19 3.65
CA LYS A 15 6.69 12.99 2.85
C LYS A 15 5.26 12.50 3.02
N VAL A 16 4.32 13.45 3.09
CA VAL A 16 2.89 13.19 2.97
C VAL A 16 2.40 13.70 1.62
N LEU A 17 1.72 12.83 0.87
CA LEU A 17 0.99 13.16 -0.33
C LEU A 17 -0.51 13.13 0.00
N ASN A 18 -1.17 14.28 -0.12
CA ASN A 18 -2.59 14.40 0.19
C ASN A 18 -3.38 14.49 -1.12
N TYR A 19 -4.34 13.59 -1.29
CA TYR A 19 -5.27 13.56 -2.42
C TYR A 19 -6.69 13.75 -1.93
N LYS A 20 -7.60 14.11 -2.84
CA LYS A 20 -9.04 14.21 -2.53
C LYS A 20 -9.63 12.85 -2.07
N PHE A 21 -8.99 11.76 -2.46
CA PHE A 21 -9.45 10.38 -2.21
C PHE A 21 -8.67 9.66 -1.10
N GLY A 22 -7.64 10.27 -0.51
CA GLY A 22 -6.83 9.62 0.51
C GLY A 22 -5.50 10.30 0.77
N SER A 23 -4.71 9.73 1.66
CA SER A 23 -3.35 10.17 1.99
C SER A 23 -2.35 9.05 1.78
N VAL A 24 -1.15 9.39 1.32
CA VAL A 24 -0.01 8.48 1.22
C VAL A 24 1.14 9.04 2.02
N PHE A 25 1.72 8.21 2.87
CA PHE A 25 2.83 8.50 3.76
C PHE A 25 4.06 7.76 3.26
N ILE A 26 5.10 8.51 2.90
CA ILE A 26 6.36 7.96 2.40
C ILE A 26 7.36 7.90 3.54
N PHE A 27 7.97 6.73 3.71
CA PHE A 27 9.03 6.44 4.66
C PHE A 27 10.29 5.98 3.92
N LYS A 28 11.38 5.77 4.66
CA LYS A 28 12.55 5.08 4.11
C LYS A 28 12.20 3.59 3.91
N GLY A 29 12.30 3.09 2.67
CA GLY A 29 12.08 1.68 2.32
C GLY A 29 10.62 1.23 2.16
N TYR A 30 9.64 2.04 2.59
CA TYR A 30 8.23 1.67 2.48
C TYR A 30 7.29 2.87 2.37
N VAL A 31 6.06 2.61 1.92
CA VAL A 31 4.98 3.59 1.82
C VAL A 31 3.71 3.04 2.45
N VAL A 32 2.92 3.91 3.07
CA VAL A 32 1.62 3.56 3.67
C VAL A 32 0.53 4.40 3.03
N SER A 33 -0.56 3.78 2.59
CA SER A 33 -1.73 4.49 2.05
C SER A 33 -2.96 4.36 2.95
N GLU A 34 -3.73 5.43 3.01
CA GLU A 34 -5.01 5.53 3.71
C GLU A 34 -6.04 6.14 2.75
N ILE A 35 -6.93 5.30 2.24
CA ILE A 35 -7.98 5.71 1.30
C ILE A 35 -9.23 6.12 2.09
N ASN A 36 -9.85 7.23 1.68
CA ASN A 36 -11.05 7.77 2.32
C ASN A 36 -12.25 6.82 2.15
N GLU A 37 -13.21 6.93 3.06
CA GLU A 37 -14.45 6.15 3.01
C GLU A 37 -15.24 6.42 1.72
N GLY A 38 -15.87 5.36 1.18
CA GLY A 38 -16.76 5.47 0.03
C GLY A 38 -16.08 5.70 -1.33
N VAL A 39 -14.74 5.78 -1.36
CA VAL A 39 -13.99 5.89 -2.62
C VAL A 39 -14.10 4.59 -3.43
N SER A 40 -14.38 4.72 -4.73
CA SER A 40 -14.23 3.62 -5.68
C SER A 40 -12.83 3.69 -6.27
N PHE A 41 -11.89 2.96 -5.67
CA PHE A 41 -10.48 3.06 -6.00
C PHE A 41 -10.16 2.27 -7.28
N SER A 42 -9.47 2.93 -8.21
CA SER A 42 -9.17 2.46 -9.58
C SER A 42 -7.73 2.79 -9.97
N TRP A 43 -7.22 2.11 -11.00
CA TRP A 43 -5.86 2.35 -11.49
C TRP A 43 -5.73 3.75 -12.11
N GLU A 44 -6.60 4.04 -13.08
CA GLU A 44 -6.55 5.22 -13.93
C GLU A 44 -6.77 6.51 -13.15
N SER A 45 -7.66 6.50 -12.16
CA SER A 45 -8.03 7.72 -11.43
C SER A 45 -7.22 7.93 -10.15
N HIS A 46 -6.58 6.89 -9.61
CA HIS A 46 -6.02 6.95 -8.25
C HIS A 46 -4.60 6.38 -8.16
N ALA A 47 -4.40 5.12 -8.54
CA ALA A 47 -3.09 4.50 -8.31
C ALA A 47 -2.00 5.05 -9.24
N GLN A 48 -2.29 5.39 -10.49
CA GLN A 48 -1.29 5.94 -11.41
C GLN A 48 -0.65 7.23 -10.88
N ILE A 49 -1.45 8.13 -10.31
CA ILE A 49 -0.94 9.39 -9.75
C ILE A 49 -0.12 9.13 -8.47
N ILE A 50 -0.58 8.23 -7.59
CA ILE A 50 0.20 7.83 -6.40
C ILE A 50 1.56 7.28 -6.81
N VAL A 51 1.57 6.36 -7.77
CA VAL A 51 2.79 5.72 -8.26
C VAL A 51 3.75 6.76 -8.82
N LYS A 52 3.25 7.65 -9.69
CA LYS A 52 4.06 8.73 -10.26
C LYS A 52 4.68 9.60 -9.17
N ASP A 53 3.87 10.10 -8.23
CA ASP A 53 4.34 11.01 -7.19
C ASP A 53 5.34 10.35 -6.24
N VAL A 54 5.14 9.06 -5.93
CA VAL A 54 6.07 8.26 -5.12
C VAL A 54 7.39 8.04 -5.86
N THR A 55 7.37 7.66 -7.13
CA THR A 55 8.58 7.51 -7.96
C THR A 55 9.31 8.85 -8.10
N ASP A 56 8.58 9.95 -8.33
CA ASP A 56 9.16 11.29 -8.46
C ASP A 56 9.85 11.75 -7.17
N PHE A 57 9.33 11.38 -6.00
CA PHE A 57 9.93 11.71 -4.72
C PHE A 57 11.10 10.78 -4.36
N THR A 58 10.90 9.47 -4.45
CA THR A 58 11.89 8.46 -4.02
C THR A 58 13.02 8.24 -5.02
N LYS A 59 12.83 8.66 -6.28
CA LYS A 59 13.72 8.37 -7.41
C LYS A 59 13.95 6.86 -7.63
N CYS A 60 13.02 6.03 -7.15
CA CYS A 60 13.02 4.57 -7.30
C CYS A 60 11.83 4.14 -8.17
N ASP A 61 12.02 3.09 -8.96
CA ASP A 61 10.98 2.43 -9.76
C ASP A 61 10.04 1.53 -8.91
N GLY A 62 10.12 1.67 -7.59
CA GLY A 62 9.37 0.89 -6.61
C GLY A 62 9.97 -0.50 -6.33
N SER A 63 11.05 -0.90 -7.01
CA SER A 63 11.70 -2.20 -6.77
C SER A 63 12.25 -2.37 -5.36
N ASP A 64 12.55 -1.25 -4.68
CA ASP A 64 13.04 -1.19 -3.31
C ASP A 64 11.98 -0.78 -2.28
N ILE A 65 10.71 -0.71 -2.68
CA ILE A 65 9.64 -0.18 -1.84
C ILE A 65 8.69 -1.30 -1.41
N VAL A 66 8.42 -1.37 -0.11
CA VAL A 66 7.28 -2.13 0.43
C VAL A 66 6.06 -1.21 0.49
N TYR A 67 4.95 -1.63 -0.11
CA TYR A 67 3.69 -0.90 -0.05
C TYR A 67 2.79 -1.48 1.04
N ILE A 68 2.23 -0.64 1.91
CA ILE A 68 1.26 -1.03 2.93
C ILE A 68 -0.06 -0.28 2.69
N SER A 69 -1.15 -1.03 2.55
CA SER A 69 -2.51 -0.48 2.54
C SER A 69 -3.09 -0.51 3.96
N ASN A 70 -3.21 0.65 4.60
CA ASN A 70 -3.87 0.80 5.90
C ASN A 70 -5.35 1.14 5.70
N ARG A 71 -6.21 0.12 5.66
CA ARG A 71 -7.63 0.26 5.33
C ARG A 71 -8.44 0.65 6.57
N ILE A 72 -8.21 1.88 7.06
CA ILE A 72 -8.93 2.43 8.21
C ILE A 72 -10.44 2.60 7.95
N TYR A 73 -10.80 2.92 6.70
CA TYR A 73 -12.18 3.10 6.22
C TYR A 73 -12.61 1.99 5.26
N SER A 74 -13.92 1.83 5.10
CA SER A 74 -14.51 0.96 4.09
C SER A 74 -14.51 1.66 2.73
N TYR A 75 -13.95 1.02 1.71
CA TYR A 75 -13.93 1.54 0.34
C TYR A 75 -14.01 0.40 -0.67
N SER A 76 -14.49 0.70 -1.87
CA SER A 76 -14.68 -0.29 -2.92
C SER A 76 -13.44 -0.36 -3.80
N LEU A 77 -13.06 -1.59 -4.15
CA LEU A 77 -12.02 -1.87 -5.15
C LEU A 77 -12.67 -2.48 -6.37
N VAL A 78 -12.29 -2.01 -7.56
CA VAL A 78 -12.69 -2.65 -8.81
C VAL A 78 -11.67 -3.74 -9.14
N PRO A 79 -12.01 -5.04 -9.04
CA PRO A 79 -11.02 -6.12 -9.16
C PRO A 79 -10.33 -6.18 -10.54
N THR A 80 -11.01 -5.74 -11.60
CA THR A 80 -10.48 -5.70 -12.97
C THR A 80 -9.39 -4.65 -13.16
N ASP A 81 -9.36 -3.58 -12.36
CA ASP A 81 -8.31 -2.55 -12.46
C ASP A 81 -7.01 -3.00 -11.81
N TRP A 82 -7.08 -3.96 -10.88
CA TRP A 82 -5.88 -4.53 -10.28
C TRP A 82 -5.04 -5.31 -11.31
N LEU A 83 -5.70 -5.94 -12.29
CA LEU A 83 -5.01 -6.58 -13.43
C LEU A 83 -4.20 -5.56 -14.25
N LYS A 84 -4.66 -4.31 -14.35
CA LYS A 84 -3.94 -3.23 -15.04
C LYS A 84 -2.80 -2.68 -14.18
N PHE A 85 -3.03 -2.51 -12.87
CA PHE A 85 -1.98 -2.13 -11.90
C PHE A 85 -0.79 -3.09 -12.00
N PHE A 86 -1.04 -4.41 -12.04
CA PHE A 86 0.03 -5.42 -12.04
C PHE A 86 0.63 -5.72 -13.41
N LYS A 87 -0.12 -5.58 -14.51
CA LYS A 87 0.46 -5.68 -15.87
C LYS A 87 1.45 -4.56 -16.18
N ASN A 88 1.32 -3.40 -15.52
CA ASN A 88 2.20 -2.26 -15.73
C ASN A 88 3.48 -2.28 -14.87
N SER A 89 3.86 -3.44 -14.31
CA SER A 89 5.16 -3.70 -13.67
C SER A 89 5.62 -2.62 -12.68
N PHE A 90 5.10 -2.66 -11.45
CA PHE A 90 5.81 -2.08 -10.30
C PHE A 90 6.42 -3.20 -9.45
N HIS A 91 7.75 -3.20 -9.32
CA HIS A 91 8.56 -4.28 -8.76
C HIS A 91 8.55 -4.33 -7.21
N LEU A 92 7.45 -3.97 -6.55
CA LEU A 92 7.39 -3.83 -5.09
C LEU A 92 8.09 -4.99 -4.34
N LYS A 93 8.95 -4.66 -3.35
CA LYS A 93 9.57 -5.67 -2.47
C LYS A 93 8.52 -6.47 -1.71
N GLY A 94 7.40 -5.83 -1.36
CA GLY A 94 6.27 -6.46 -0.69
C GLY A 94 4.98 -5.65 -0.76
N TYR A 95 3.85 -6.33 -0.59
CA TYR A 95 2.53 -5.74 -0.50
C TYR A 95 1.83 -6.16 0.81
N GLY A 96 1.73 -5.22 1.76
CA GLY A 96 1.06 -5.41 3.04
C GLY A 96 -0.36 -4.87 3.02
N VAL A 97 -1.31 -5.58 3.63
CA VAL A 97 -2.69 -5.11 3.82
C VAL A 97 -3.08 -5.20 5.29
N ILE A 98 -3.53 -4.08 5.86
CA ILE A 98 -4.14 -4.01 7.19
C ILE A 98 -5.62 -3.73 6.95
N GLY A 99 -6.50 -4.64 7.37
CA GLY A 99 -7.90 -4.66 6.89
C GLY A 99 -8.87 -5.38 7.82
N TYR A 100 -10.17 -5.11 7.66
CA TYR A 100 -11.23 -5.74 8.45
C TYR A 100 -11.34 -7.24 8.17
N HIS A 101 -11.47 -8.02 9.26
CA HIS A 101 -11.76 -9.44 9.22
C HIS A 101 -13.15 -9.66 8.57
N LYS A 102 -13.21 -10.53 7.55
CA LYS A 102 -14.42 -11.14 6.93
C LYS A 102 -15.29 -10.27 5.98
N MET A 103 -14.77 -9.79 4.85
CA MET A 103 -15.53 -9.85 3.57
C MET A 103 -14.66 -9.43 2.38
N SER A 104 -14.08 -10.39 1.68
CA SER A 104 -13.66 -10.32 0.26
C SER A 104 -12.95 -11.61 -0.11
N PHE A 105 -13.66 -12.74 0.05
CA PHE A 105 -13.19 -14.06 -0.41
C PHE A 105 -12.93 -14.08 -1.94
N VAL A 106 -13.48 -13.12 -2.68
CA VAL A 106 -13.35 -12.98 -4.13
C VAL A 106 -12.04 -12.28 -4.57
N ASN A 107 -11.44 -11.44 -3.72
CA ASN A 107 -10.17 -10.75 -4.03
C ASN A 107 -8.94 -11.67 -3.92
N THR A 108 -9.04 -12.77 -3.17
CA THR A 108 -7.90 -13.64 -2.85
C THR A 108 -7.45 -14.50 -4.04
N VAL A 109 -8.33 -14.81 -4.99
CA VAL A 109 -7.99 -15.65 -6.16
C VAL A 109 -7.25 -14.85 -7.23
N VAL A 110 -7.63 -13.59 -7.45
CA VAL A 110 -6.90 -12.67 -8.34
C VAL A 110 -5.55 -12.27 -7.73
N GLU A 111 -5.50 -12.05 -6.40
CA GLU A 111 -4.25 -11.80 -5.67
C GLU A 111 -3.27 -12.99 -5.75
N ASN A 112 -3.75 -14.24 -5.63
CA ASN A 112 -2.91 -15.45 -5.67
C ASN A 112 -2.38 -15.82 -7.07
N LEU A 113 -3.06 -15.44 -8.15
CA LEU A 113 -2.66 -15.80 -9.52
C LEU A 113 -1.48 -14.96 -10.04
N PHE A 114 -1.26 -13.75 -9.51
CA PHE A 114 -0.18 -12.85 -9.95
C PHE A 114 0.93 -12.67 -8.92
N PHE A 115 0.67 -12.91 -7.63
CA PHE A 115 1.70 -12.94 -6.60
C PHE A 115 2.13 -14.36 -6.29
N LYS A 116 3.17 -14.82 -6.98
CA LYS A 116 4.06 -15.80 -6.36
C LYS A 116 4.78 -15.11 -5.17
N LYS A 117 4.18 -15.19 -3.97
CA LYS A 117 4.79 -15.04 -2.63
C LYS A 117 4.95 -13.67 -1.92
N LYS A 118 4.51 -12.51 -2.45
CA LYS A 118 4.82 -11.19 -1.80
C LYS A 118 3.66 -10.41 -1.15
N ILE A 119 2.45 -10.96 -1.06
CA ILE A 119 1.33 -10.33 -0.32
C ILE A 119 1.28 -10.86 1.12
N ARG A 120 1.17 -9.96 2.11
CA ARG A 120 0.96 -10.33 3.52
C ARG A 120 -0.15 -9.51 4.15
N ARG A 121 -1.00 -10.17 4.95
CA ARG A 121 -2.10 -9.54 5.70
C ARG A 121 -1.70 -9.36 7.17
N PHE A 122 -2.14 -8.25 7.76
CA PHE A 122 -1.83 -7.87 9.12
C PHE A 122 -3.07 -7.42 9.88
N ASN A 123 -3.07 -7.71 11.18
CA ASN A 123 -4.12 -7.27 12.10
C ASN A 123 -3.76 -5.95 12.81
N SER A 124 -2.52 -5.48 12.67
CA SER A 124 -2.07 -4.23 13.28
C SER A 124 -1.08 -3.49 12.38
N LEU A 125 -1.06 -2.16 12.52
CA LEU A 125 -0.12 -1.29 11.83
C LEU A 125 1.33 -1.58 12.23
N ASN A 126 1.59 -1.79 13.53
CA ASN A 126 2.91 -2.15 14.04
C ASN A 126 3.45 -3.41 13.35
N SER A 127 2.67 -4.48 13.25
CA SER A 127 3.11 -5.72 12.61
C SER A 127 3.45 -5.53 11.12
N ALA A 128 2.67 -4.70 10.41
CA ALA A 128 2.91 -4.41 9.00
C ALA A 128 4.19 -3.59 8.79
N ILE A 129 4.41 -2.57 9.61
CA ILE A 129 5.60 -1.71 9.55
C ILE A 129 6.86 -2.50 9.93
N GLN A 130 6.80 -3.34 10.97
CA GLN A 130 7.93 -4.20 11.34
C GLN A 130 8.30 -5.17 10.21
N TRP A 131 7.30 -5.73 9.53
CA TRP A 131 7.55 -6.55 8.36
C TRP A 131 8.17 -5.75 7.21
N ALA A 132 7.70 -4.54 6.92
CA ALA A 132 8.32 -3.70 5.90
C ALA A 132 9.77 -3.35 6.22
N LYS A 133 10.05 -2.95 7.47
CA LYS A 133 11.42 -2.68 7.94
C LYS A 133 12.33 -3.91 7.87
N SER A 134 11.79 -5.13 7.97
CA SER A 134 12.60 -6.35 7.84
C SER A 134 13.21 -6.54 6.45
N PHE A 135 12.68 -5.91 5.39
CA PHE A 135 13.29 -5.96 4.05
C PHE A 135 14.55 -5.10 3.95
N ASP A 136 14.67 -4.02 4.72
CA ASP A 136 15.88 -3.19 4.77
C ASP A 136 17.02 -3.89 5.51
N ILE A 137 16.72 -4.84 6.40
CA ILE A 137 17.70 -5.52 7.26
C ILE A 137 18.41 -6.67 6.52
N VAL A 138 17.84 -7.16 5.41
CA VAL A 138 18.39 -8.32 4.67
C VAL A 138 19.53 -7.93 3.73
N GLU A 139 19.79 -6.64 3.52
CA GLU A 139 20.90 -6.13 2.69
C GLU A 139 22.03 -5.49 3.52
N ALA A 140 22.33 -6.06 4.70
CA ALA A 140 23.49 -5.70 5.53
C ALA A 140 24.51 -6.85 5.62
#